data_AF-A0A2H0ECZ5-F1
#
_entry.id   AF-A0A2H0ECZ5-F1
#
_cell.length_a   1.000
_cell.length_b   1.000
_cell.length_c   1.000
_cell.angle_alpha   90.00
_cell.angle_beta   90.00
_cell.angle_gamma   90.00
#
_symmetry.space_group_name_H-M   'P 1'
#
loop_
_entity.id
_entity.type
_entity.pdbx_description
1 polymer ?
#
loop_
_entity_poly.entity_id
_entity_poly.type
_entity_poly.pdbx_seq_one_letter_code
_entity_poly.pdbx_strand_id
1 'polypeptide(L)'
;EQIQDIVEEVLILEGYAETAKAYILYREQHRRIREALTAIDEEVEMVDQYIEELDWQVKENANMAYSLQGLNHYVTSAVTKNYWLNKIYSPNVREGVENGDFHIHNLDTLATYCCGWDLYDLLIKGF
;
A
#
# COMPACT_ATOMS: atom_id res chain seq x y z
N GLU A 1 0.65 -19.67 9.90
CA GLU A 1 -0.01 -19.24 11.15
C GLU A 1 -0.01 -20.27 12.28
N GLN A 2 -0.79 -21.35 12.21
CA GLN A 2 -1.25 -22.14 13.39
C GLN A 2 -0.16 -22.56 14.39
N ILE A 3 1.01 -23.02 13.93
CA ILE A 3 2.10 -23.43 14.83
C ILE A 3 2.60 -22.25 15.67
N GLN A 4 2.69 -21.06 15.08
CA GLN A 4 3.25 -19.89 15.76
C GLN A 4 2.26 -19.32 16.80
N ASP A 5 0.96 -19.39 16.52
CA ASP A 5 -0.09 -18.97 17.45
C ASP A 5 -0.14 -19.92 18.67
N ILE A 6 0.06 -21.23 18.44
CA ILE A 6 0.20 -22.22 19.52
C ILE A 6 1.44 -21.91 20.39
N VAL A 7 2.57 -21.52 19.78
CA VAL A 7 3.77 -21.15 20.54
C VAL A 7 3.51 -19.93 21.43
N GLU A 8 2.80 -18.93 20.93
CA GLU A 8 2.41 -17.76 21.72
C GLU A 8 1.50 -18.13 22.89
N GLU A 9 0.47 -18.94 22.62
CA GLU A 9 -0.47 -19.40 23.63
C GLU A 9 0.22 -20.21 24.73
N VAL A 10 1.09 -21.15 24.37
CA VAL A 10 1.86 -21.95 25.34
C VAL A 10 2.79 -21.08 26.18
N LEU A 11 3.51 -20.13 25.57
CA LEU A 11 4.40 -19.23 26.32
C LEU A 11 3.63 -18.37 27.34
N ILE A 12 2.41 -17.95 27.01
CA ILE A 12 1.54 -17.21 27.92
C ILE A 12 1.02 -18.12 29.04
N LEU A 13 0.53 -19.31 28.70
CA LEU A 13 -0.04 -20.26 29.66
C LEU A 13 0.99 -20.76 30.68
N GLU A 14 2.24 -20.95 30.26
CA GLU A 14 3.36 -21.36 31.12
C GLU A 14 3.98 -20.20 31.92
N GLY A 15 3.39 -19.00 31.85
CA GLY A 15 3.80 -17.83 32.65
C GLY A 15 5.00 -17.04 32.09
N TYR A 16 5.44 -17.34 30.87
CA TYR A 16 6.54 -16.64 30.19
C TYR A 16 6.05 -15.42 29.38
N ALA A 17 5.30 -14.52 30.03
CA ALA A 17 4.68 -13.38 29.36
C ALA A 17 5.69 -12.45 28.65
N GLU A 18 6.87 -12.23 29.25
CA GLU A 18 7.93 -11.43 28.62
C GLU A 18 8.47 -12.10 27.35
N THR A 19 8.71 -13.42 27.41
CA THR A 19 9.17 -14.22 26.27
C THR A 19 8.12 -14.26 25.16
N ALA A 20 6.85 -14.44 25.50
CA ALA A 20 5.75 -14.40 24.54
C ALA A 20 5.69 -13.05 23.81
N LYS A 21 5.80 -11.94 24.56
CA LYS A 21 5.83 -10.59 23.98
C LYS A 21 7.03 -10.38 23.06
N ALA A 22 8.22 -10.83 23.47
CA ALA A 22 9.42 -10.74 22.64
C ALA A 22 9.28 -11.56 21.35
N TYR A 23 8.69 -12.75 21.44
CA TYR A 23 8.41 -13.62 20.29
C TYR A 23 7.44 -12.98 19.29
N ILE A 24 6.30 -12.43 19.78
CA ILE A 24 5.33 -11.69 18.97
C ILE A 24 6.01 -10.52 18.23
N LEU A 25 6.78 -9.71 18.94
CA LEU A 25 7.45 -8.55 18.36
C LEU A 25 8.52 -8.95 17.33
N TYR A 26 9.29 -10.00 17.62
CA TYR A 26 10.28 -10.54 16.70
C TYR A 26 9.64 -11.04 15.40
N ARG A 27 8.51 -11.75 15.50
CA ARG A 27 7.74 -12.23 14.34
C ARG A 27 7.22 -11.07 13.50
N GLU A 28 6.61 -10.08 14.13
CA GLU A 28 6.10 -8.88 13.48
C GLU A 28 7.23 -8.14 12.75
N GLN A 29 8.40 -7.98 13.37
CA GLN A 29 9.57 -7.40 12.71
C GLN A 29 10.03 -8.22 11.50
N HIS A 30 10.12 -9.54 11.63
CA HIS A 30 10.53 -10.39 10.49
C HIS A 30 9.50 -10.40 9.38
N ARG A 31 8.20 -10.34 9.70
CA ARG A 31 7.15 -10.19 8.69
C ARG A 31 7.34 -8.89 7.91
N ARG A 32 7.55 -7.76 8.61
CA ARG A 32 7.83 -6.46 7.97
C ARG A 32 9.07 -6.46 7.09
N ILE A 33 10.16 -7.12 7.53
CA ILE A 33 11.39 -7.22 6.73
C ILE A 33 11.13 -8.02 5.44
N ARG A 34 10.43 -9.15 5.52
CA ARG A 34 10.08 -9.93 4.33
C ARG A 34 9.15 -9.16 3.39
N GLU A 35 8.10 -8.54 3.93
CA GLU A 35 7.19 -7.68 3.16
C GLU A 35 7.96 -6.55 2.45
N ALA A 36 8.94 -5.92 3.13
CA ALA A 36 9.74 -4.87 2.53
C ALA A 36 10.70 -5.38 1.43
N LEU A 37 11.32 -6.54 1.61
CA LEU A 37 12.17 -7.15 0.58
C LEU A 37 11.36 -7.54 -0.66
N THR A 38 10.21 -8.17 -0.45
CA THR A 38 9.29 -8.52 -1.53
C THR A 38 8.82 -7.27 -2.28
N ALA A 39 8.48 -6.18 -1.57
CA ALA A 39 8.08 -4.93 -2.19
C ALA A 39 9.19 -4.30 -3.07
N ILE A 40 10.46 -4.46 -2.71
CA ILE A 40 11.59 -3.97 -3.53
C ILE A 40 11.71 -4.79 -4.83
N ASP A 41 11.61 -6.11 -4.74
CA ASP A 41 11.67 -6.97 -5.92
C ASP A 41 10.47 -6.69 -6.85
N GLU A 42 9.27 -6.51 -6.28
CA GLU A 42 8.06 -6.10 -6.99
C GLU A 42 8.22 -4.73 -7.66
N GLU A 43 8.86 -3.75 -7.02
CA GLU A 43 9.12 -2.43 -7.62
C GLU A 43 10.00 -2.52 -8.88
N VAL A 44 11.04 -3.36 -8.86
CA VAL A 44 11.90 -3.56 -10.05
C VAL A 44 11.11 -4.23 -11.16
N GLU A 45 10.34 -5.27 -10.84
CA GLU A 45 9.49 -5.96 -11.80
C GLU A 45 8.41 -5.03 -12.38
N MET A 46 7.84 -4.13 -11.58
CA MET A 46 6.87 -3.13 -12.04
C MET A 46 7.45 -2.20 -13.11
N VAL A 47 8.73 -1.83 -13.01
CA VAL A 47 9.38 -1.02 -14.04
C VAL A 47 9.44 -1.78 -15.36
N ASP A 48 9.83 -3.05 -15.32
CA ASP A 48 9.88 -3.91 -16.51
C ASP A 48 8.47 -4.12 -17.10
N GLN A 49 7.48 -4.43 -16.26
CA GLN A 49 6.08 -4.57 -16.67
C GLN A 49 5.52 -3.31 -17.33
N TYR A 50 5.87 -2.12 -16.82
CA TYR A 50 5.46 -0.86 -17.42
C TYR A 50 6.11 -0.67 -18.79
N ILE A 51 7.43 -0.85 -18.88
CA ILE A 51 8.22 -0.66 -20.11
C ILE A 51 7.76 -1.61 -21.22
N GLU A 52 7.45 -2.85 -20.87
CA GLU A 52 6.98 -3.87 -21.79
C GLU A 52 5.44 -3.82 -22.02
N GLU A 53 4.73 -2.88 -21.38
CA GLU A 53 3.27 -2.73 -21.42
C GLU A 53 2.51 -4.03 -21.07
N LEU A 54 3.04 -4.82 -20.14
CA LEU A 54 2.48 -6.12 -19.75
C LEU A 54 1.31 -6.04 -18.77
N ASP A 55 1.19 -4.91 -18.05
CA ASP A 55 0.10 -4.67 -17.11
C ASP A 55 -0.98 -3.76 -17.73
N TRP A 56 -2.24 -4.11 -17.52
CA TRP A 56 -3.38 -3.27 -17.92
C TRP A 56 -3.40 -1.93 -17.19
N GLN A 57 -2.83 -1.87 -15.98
CA GLN A 57 -2.75 -0.66 -15.16
C GLN A 57 -1.91 0.45 -15.82
N VAL A 58 -1.04 0.11 -16.78
CA VAL A 58 -0.37 1.08 -17.66
C VAL A 58 -1.37 1.99 -18.39
N LYS A 59 -2.61 1.51 -18.61
CA LYS A 59 -3.70 2.20 -19.30
C LYS A 59 -4.84 2.63 -18.37
N GLU A 60 -4.65 2.56 -17.05
CA GLU A 60 -5.67 2.90 -16.06
C GLU A 60 -6.06 4.39 -16.12
N ASN A 61 -5.08 5.26 -16.36
CA ASN A 61 -5.31 6.70 -16.48
C ASN A 61 -5.46 7.11 -17.95
N ALA A 62 -6.69 7.35 -18.39
CA ALA A 62 -7.00 7.76 -19.76
C ALA A 62 -6.36 9.10 -20.19
N ASN A 63 -5.92 9.93 -19.24
CA ASN A 63 -5.24 11.20 -19.52
C ASN A 63 -3.72 11.05 -19.60
N MET A 64 -3.17 9.88 -19.26
CA MET A 64 -1.73 9.63 -19.26
C MET A 64 -1.36 8.58 -20.30
N ALA A 65 -0.48 8.98 -21.22
CA ALA A 65 0.12 8.07 -22.19
C ALA A 65 1.40 7.44 -21.64
N TYR A 66 1.85 6.37 -22.30
CA TYR A 66 3.16 5.76 -22.05
C TYR A 66 4.26 6.83 -22.10
N SER A 67 4.90 7.07 -20.96
CA SER A 67 5.86 8.16 -20.78
C SER A 67 6.66 7.98 -19.49
N LEU A 68 7.76 8.71 -19.34
CA LEU A 68 8.52 8.72 -18.08
C LEU A 68 7.67 9.22 -16.89
N GLN A 69 6.80 10.21 -17.12
CA GLN A 69 5.85 10.66 -16.09
C GLN A 69 4.85 9.55 -15.75
N GLY A 70 4.40 8.81 -16.76
CA GLY A 70 3.55 7.63 -16.61
C GLY A 70 4.20 6.54 -15.77
N LEU A 71 5.46 6.23 -16.03
CA LEU A 71 6.24 5.26 -15.25
C LEU A 71 6.37 5.70 -13.79
N ASN A 72 6.76 6.96 -13.56
CA ASN A 72 6.90 7.50 -12.20
C ASN A 72 5.58 7.45 -11.43
N HIS A 73 4.47 7.78 -12.10
CA HIS A 73 3.14 7.66 -11.52
C HIS A 73 2.80 6.20 -11.24
N TYR A 74 2.95 5.30 -12.22
CA TYR A 74 2.67 3.87 -12.08
C TYR A 74 3.33 3.23 -10.85
N VAL A 75 4.64 3.45 -10.66
CA VAL A 75 5.38 2.95 -9.50
C VAL A 75 4.87 3.61 -8.20
N THR A 76 4.73 4.94 -8.18
CA THR A 76 4.28 5.66 -6.99
C THR A 76 2.85 5.28 -6.58
N SER A 77 1.98 5.01 -7.55
CA SER A 77 0.59 4.63 -7.36
C SER A 77 0.47 3.29 -6.63
N ALA A 78 1.29 2.29 -6.98
CA ALA A 78 1.29 1.02 -6.28
C ALA A 78 1.75 1.16 -4.82
N VAL A 79 2.81 1.91 -4.56
CA VAL A 79 3.29 2.20 -3.20
C VAL A 79 2.22 2.92 -2.38
N THR A 80 1.57 3.92 -2.97
CA THR A 80 0.52 4.72 -2.32
C THR A 80 -0.71 3.88 -2.00
N LYS A 81 -1.15 3.04 -2.96
CA LYS A 81 -2.25 2.09 -2.76
C LYS A 81 -1.95 1.13 -1.61
N ASN A 82 -0.75 0.56 -1.57
CA ASN A 82 -0.31 -0.32 -0.50
C ASN A 82 -0.30 0.38 0.86
N TYR A 83 0.15 1.64 0.92
CA TYR A 83 0.11 2.42 2.16
C TYR A 83 -1.31 2.63 2.66
N TRP A 84 -2.24 3.03 1.77
CA TRP A 84 -3.66 3.17 2.12
C TRP A 84 -4.22 1.88 2.71
N LEU A 85 -4.09 0.77 2.00
CA LEU A 85 -4.73 -0.49 2.37
C LEU A 85 -4.10 -1.16 3.61
N ASN A 86 -2.80 -0.97 3.84
CA ASN A 86 -2.10 -1.64 4.93
C ASN A 86 -1.87 -0.77 6.18
N LYS A 87 -1.91 0.56 6.06
CA LYS A 87 -1.65 1.48 7.19
C LYS A 87 -2.85 2.31 7.61
N ILE A 88 -3.74 2.68 6.68
CA ILE A 88 -4.81 3.62 6.97
C ILE A 88 -6.16 2.93 7.05
N TYR A 89 -6.50 2.11 6.05
CA TYR A 89 -7.75 1.38 6.02
C TYR A 89 -7.73 0.16 6.96
N SER A 90 -8.92 -0.23 7.41
CA SER A 90 -9.09 -1.42 8.22
C SER A 90 -8.91 -2.69 7.38
N PRO A 91 -8.55 -3.84 8.00
CA PRO A 91 -8.39 -5.09 7.29
C PRO A 91 -9.59 -5.48 6.42
N ASN A 92 -10.82 -5.28 6.91
CA ASN A 92 -12.04 -5.62 6.16
C ASN A 92 -12.21 -4.76 4.90
N VAL A 93 -11.74 -3.50 4.92
CA VAL A 93 -11.81 -2.63 3.74
C VAL A 93 -10.79 -3.10 2.69
N ARG A 94 -9.56 -3.42 3.12
CA ARG A 94 -8.55 -4.00 2.24
C ARG A 94 -9.02 -5.30 1.60
N GLU A 95 -9.57 -6.21 2.40
CA GLU A 95 -10.11 -7.49 1.93
C GLU A 95 -11.23 -7.28 0.89
N GLY A 96 -12.13 -6.32 1.12
CA GLY A 96 -13.17 -5.99 0.14
C GLY A 96 -12.62 -5.43 -1.19
N VAL A 97 -11.54 -4.66 -1.15
CA VAL A 97 -10.85 -4.19 -2.38
C VAL A 97 -10.14 -5.34 -3.10
N GLU A 98 -9.45 -6.21 -2.36
CA GLU A 98 -8.73 -7.37 -2.90
C GLU A 98 -9.68 -8.41 -3.53
N ASN A 99 -10.84 -8.64 -2.90
CA ASN A 99 -11.88 -9.54 -3.42
C ASN A 99 -12.72 -8.93 -4.53
N GLY A 100 -12.59 -7.62 -4.79
CA GLY A 100 -13.38 -6.90 -5.79
C GLY A 100 -14.84 -6.66 -5.39
N ASP A 101 -15.15 -6.70 -4.08
CA ASP A 101 -16.50 -6.42 -3.56
C ASP A 101 -16.91 -4.96 -3.83
N PHE A 102 -15.94 -4.05 -3.84
CA PHE A 102 -16.09 -2.67 -4.27
C PHE A 102 -14.75 -2.10 -4.77
N HIS A 103 -14.83 -1.01 -5.52
CA HIS A 103 -13.67 -0.27 -6.00
C HIS A 103 -13.53 1.06 -5.27
N ILE A 104 -12.38 1.28 -4.61
CA ILE A 104 -12.04 2.60 -4.07
C ILE A 104 -11.30 3.38 -5.15
N HIS A 105 -11.89 4.49 -5.56
CA HIS A 105 -11.26 5.40 -6.51
C HIS A 105 -10.07 6.14 -5.90
N ASN A 106 -9.08 6.42 -6.74
CA ASN A 106 -7.94 7.30 -6.45
C ASN A 106 -7.03 6.88 -5.29
N LEU A 107 -6.82 5.58 -5.13
CA LEU A 107 -5.81 5.04 -4.20
C LEU A 107 -4.37 5.33 -4.65
N ASP A 108 -4.16 5.87 -5.84
CA ASP A 108 -2.86 6.27 -6.39
C ASP A 108 -2.27 7.52 -5.73
N THR A 109 -3.07 8.31 -5.00
CA THR A 109 -2.64 9.59 -4.42
C THR A 109 -2.93 9.68 -2.90
N LEU A 110 -1.98 10.24 -2.12
CA LEU A 110 -2.15 10.60 -0.70
C LEU A 110 -2.60 12.05 -0.55
N ALA A 111 -3.74 12.39 -1.13
CA ALA A 111 -4.30 13.75 -1.07
C ALA A 111 -5.82 13.71 -1.17
N THR A 112 -6.45 14.88 -1.04
CA THR A 112 -7.86 15.05 -1.37
C THR A 112 -8.10 14.76 -2.84
N TYR A 113 -9.23 14.11 -3.16
CA TYR A 113 -9.62 13.78 -4.53
C TYR A 113 -9.63 15.00 -5.46
N CYS A 114 -10.29 16.08 -5.05
CA CYS A 114 -10.29 17.32 -5.79
C CYS A 114 -10.41 18.52 -4.85
N CYS A 115 -9.99 19.68 -5.34
CA CYS A 115 -10.27 20.96 -4.71
C CYS A 115 -10.60 21.98 -5.81
N GLY A 116 -11.57 22.84 -5.51
CA GLY A 116 -11.84 24.04 -6.29
C GLY A 116 -11.13 25.22 -5.66
N TRP A 117 -10.63 26.12 -6.49
CA TRP A 117 -9.96 27.35 -6.04
C TRP A 117 -10.90 28.54 -6.25
N ASP A 118 -11.04 29.39 -5.25
CA ASP A 118 -11.74 30.67 -5.41
C ASP A 118 -10.86 31.61 -6.23
N LEU A 119 -11.28 31.88 -7.47
CA LEU A 119 -10.55 32.74 -8.39
C LEU A 119 -10.44 34.18 -7.88
N TYR A 120 -11.48 34.70 -7.21
CA TYR A 120 -11.44 36.06 -6.66
C TYR A 120 -10.42 36.15 -5.52
N ASP A 121 -10.39 35.14 -4.64
CA ASP A 121 -9.40 35.10 -3.56
C ASP A 121 -7.97 34.99 -4.10
N LEU A 122 -7.74 34.14 -5.11
CA LEU A 122 -6.44 33.99 -5.76
C LEU A 122 -5.97 35.30 -6.41
N LEU A 123 -6.87 36.03 -7.09
CA LEU A 123 -6.53 37.30 -7.74
C LEU A 123 -6.20 38.41 -6.75
N ILE A 124 -6.83 38.41 -5.57
CA ILE A 124 -6.60 39.45 -4.55
C ILE A 124 -5.41 39.15 -3.66
N LYS A 125 -5.25 37.90 -3.24
CA LYS A 125 -4.23 37.51 -2.27
C LYS A 125 -2.95 36.96 -2.89
N GLY A 126 -3.00 36.50 -4.14
CA GLY A 126 -1.88 35.80 -4.77
C GLY A 126 -1.75 34.35 -4.30
N PHE A 127 -0.53 33.80 -4.42
CA PHE A 127 -0.18 32.43 -4.02
C PHE A 127 0.51 32.41 -2.65
#